data_AF-A0A1J4U6Z6-F1
#
_entry.id   AF-A0A1J4U6Z6-F1
#
_cell.length_a   1.000
_cell.length_b   1.000
_cell.length_c   1.000
_cell.angle_alpha   90.00
_cell.angle_beta   90.00
_cell.angle_gamma   90.00
#
_symmetry.space_group_name_H-M   'P 1'
#
loop_
_entity.id
_entity.type
_entity.pdbx_description
1 polymer ?
#
loop_
_entity_poly.entity_id
_entity_poly.type
_entity_poly.pdbx_seq_one_letter_code
_entity_poly.pdbx_strand_id
1 'polypeptide(L)'
;MTIRTKRLENKEKVGTVLDREILRKVKERSAREGRTISDIIQDALLKYNDTDSTKSELRKSAVTRFCSKPFNLNMREMNELLSEDIYEL
;
A
#
# COMPACT_ATOMS: atom_id res chain seq x y z
N MET A 1 -16.56 32.16 5.69
CA MET A 1 -17.39 30.96 5.44
C MET A 1 -16.66 30.09 4.43
N THR A 2 -16.05 28.99 4.88
CA THR A 2 -15.29 28.09 4.00
C THR A 2 -16.25 27.13 3.30
N ILE A 3 -16.43 27.32 1.99
CA ILE A 3 -17.20 26.46 1.12
C ILE A 3 -16.45 25.13 1.02
N ARG A 4 -16.98 24.09 1.67
CA ARG A 4 -16.49 22.72 1.50
C ARG A 4 -16.92 22.26 0.11
N THR A 5 -16.00 22.35 -0.85
CA THR A 5 -16.17 21.83 -2.21
C THR A 5 -16.46 20.34 -2.13
N LYS A 6 -17.71 19.95 -2.42
CA LYS A 6 -18.17 18.57 -2.42
C LYS A 6 -17.53 17.88 -3.63
N ARG A 7 -16.40 17.20 -3.43
CA ARG A 7 -15.81 16.30 -4.42
C ARG A 7 -16.87 15.24 -4.74
N LEU A 8 -17.50 15.32 -5.92
CA LEU A 8 -18.25 14.19 -6.46
C LEU A 8 -17.21 13.16 -6.88
N GLU A 9 -16.93 12.21 -6.00
CA GLU A 9 -16.09 11.05 -6.30
C GLU A 9 -16.97 10.00 -6.98
N ASN A 10 -16.55 9.46 -8.13
CA ASN A 10 -17.20 8.35 -8.85
C ASN A 10 -17.27 7.10 -7.95
N LYS A 11 -18.25 7.04 -7.05
CA LYS A 11 -18.49 5.90 -6.15
C LYS A 11 -19.76 5.18 -6.57
N GLU A 12 -19.60 3.94 -7.01
CA GLU A 12 -20.72 3.06 -7.32
C GLU A 12 -21.15 2.27 -6.09
N LYS A 13 -22.46 2.15 -5.86
CA LYS A 13 -23.00 1.41 -4.72
C LYS A 13 -23.04 -0.08 -5.06
N VAL A 14 -22.29 -0.88 -4.29
CA VAL A 14 -22.27 -2.35 -4.43
C VAL A 14 -22.97 -2.98 -3.23
N GLY A 15 -23.99 -3.80 -3.48
CA GLY A 15 -24.58 -4.68 -2.47
C GLY A 15 -23.79 -5.98 -2.38
N THR A 16 -23.48 -6.44 -1.16
CA THR A 16 -22.73 -7.69 -0.94
C THR A 16 -23.20 -8.39 0.32
N VAL A 17 -22.90 -9.69 0.43
CA VAL A 17 -23.13 -10.51 1.61
C VAL A 17 -21.77 -10.77 2.26
N LEU A 18 -21.65 -10.41 3.53
CA LEU A 18 -20.44 -10.64 4.33
C LEU A 18 -20.77 -11.52 5.52
N ASP A 19 -19.81 -12.38 5.89
CA ASP A 19 -19.89 -13.14 7.13
C ASP A 19 -20.03 -12.20 8.34
N ARG A 20 -20.81 -12.64 9.34
CA ARG A 20 -21.12 -11.84 10.53
C ARG A 20 -19.86 -11.49 11.33
N GLU A 21 -18.90 -12.40 11.45
CA GLU A 21 -17.64 -12.13 12.16
C GLU A 21 -16.77 -11.13 11.39
N ILE A 22 -16.77 -11.18 10.06
CA ILE A 22 -16.07 -10.19 9.24
C ILE A 22 -16.70 -8.81 9.45
N LEU A 23 -18.03 -8.72 9.39
CA LEU A 23 -18.74 -7.47 9.61
C LEU A 23 -18.46 -6.89 11.01
N ARG A 24 -18.40 -7.73 12.05
CA ARG A 24 -18.06 -7.32 13.41
C ARG A 24 -16.67 -6.69 13.47
N LYS A 25 -15.65 -7.37 12.92
CA LYS A 25 -14.26 -6.87 12.89
C LYS A 25 -14.13 -5.55 12.14
N VAL A 26 -14.85 -5.40 11.02
CA VAL A 26 -14.85 -4.16 10.23
C VAL A 26 -15.47 -3.00 11.03
N LYS A 27 -16.57 -3.25 11.76
CA LYS A 27 -17.19 -2.25 12.64
C LYS A 27 -16.27 -1.81 13.77
N GLU A 28 -15.63 -2.76 14.45
CA GLU A 28 -14.67 -2.47 15.53
C GLU A 28 -13.49 -1.63 15.01
N ARG A 29 -12.97 -1.98 13.83
CA ARG A 29 -11.89 -1.24 13.19
C ARG A 29 -12.32 0.17 12.78
N SER A 30 -13.51 0.32 12.20
CA SER A 30 -14.11 1.60 11.83
C SER A 30 -14.24 2.51 13.05
N ALA A 31 -14.74 1.99 14.17
CA ALA A 31 -14.86 2.74 15.43
C ALA A 31 -13.49 3.16 15.99
N ARG A 32 -12.50 2.25 15.98
CA ARG A 32 -11.14 2.51 16.48
C ARG A 32 -10.39 3.54 15.65
N GLU A 33 -10.54 3.53 14.33
CA GLU A 33 -9.81 4.40 13.41
C GLU A 33 -10.56 5.71 13.10
N GLY A 34 -11.81 5.86 13.53
CA GLY A 34 -12.64 7.02 13.21
C GLY A 34 -12.99 7.13 11.70
N ARG A 35 -12.97 6.00 10.99
CA ARG A 35 -13.18 5.91 9.53
C ARG A 35 -14.49 5.22 9.22
N THR A 36 -15.04 5.41 8.02
CA THR A 36 -16.28 4.71 7.65
C THR A 36 -16.01 3.26 7.30
N ILE A 37 -17.02 2.40 7.46
CA ILE A 37 -16.97 0.99 7.02
C ILE A 37 -16.61 0.90 5.53
N SER A 38 -17.11 1.83 4.71
CA SER A 38 -16.82 1.89 3.28
C SER A 38 -15.33 2.10 3.02
N ASP A 39 -14.68 2.99 3.76
CA ASP A 39 -13.23 3.26 3.61
C ASP A 39 -12.41 2.02 3.99
N ILE A 40 -12.79 1.33 5.08
CA ILE A 40 -12.11 0.09 5.50
C ILE A 40 -12.24 -1.01 4.44
N ILE A 41 -13.42 -1.15 3.84
CA ILE A 41 -13.66 -2.15 2.79
C ILE A 41 -12.88 -1.79 1.51
N GLN A 42 -12.88 -0.51 1.11
CA GLN A 42 -12.13 -0.05 -0.06
C GLN A 42 -10.63 -0.30 0.09
N ASP A 43 -10.04 0.04 1.24
CA ASP A 43 -8.63 -0.24 1.52
C ASP A 43 -8.31 -1.73 1.43
N ALA A 44 -9.19 -2.58 1.95
CA ALA A 44 -9.00 -4.03 1.91
C ALA A 44 -9.03 -4.56 0.48
N LEU A 45 -9.94 -4.06 -0.37
CA LEU A 45 -10.04 -4.43 -1.78
C LEU A 45 -8.83 -3.95 -2.57
N LEU A 46 -8.40 -2.69 -2.37
CA LEU A 46 -7.18 -2.15 -2.98
C LEU A 46 -5.98 -3.00 -2.60
N LYS A 47 -5.80 -3.28 -1.30
CA LYS A 47 -4.68 -4.09 -0.82
C LYS A 47 -4.71 -5.49 -1.41
N TYR A 48 -5.87 -6.15 -1.44
CA TYR A 48 -6.03 -7.49 -2.02
C TYR A 48 -5.62 -7.51 -3.50
N ASN A 49 -6.12 -6.55 -4.28
CA ASN A 49 -5.79 -6.41 -5.70
C ASN A 49 -4.33 -6.00 -5.94
N ASP A 50 -3.72 -5.25 -5.01
CA ASP A 50 -2.31 -4.88 -5.08
C ASP A 50 -1.36 -6.01 -4.69
N THR A 51 -1.85 -7.00 -3.93
CA THR A 51 -1.13 -8.24 -3.62
C THR A 51 -1.08 -9.22 -4.78
N ASP A 52 -1.68 -8.90 -5.93
CA ASP A 52 -1.69 -9.79 -7.08
C ASP A 52 -0.25 -10.10 -7.54
N SER A 53 -0.07 -11.36 -7.93
CA SER A 53 1.20 -12.10 -8.10
C SER A 53 2.24 -11.42 -8.99
N THR A 54 1.82 -10.47 -9.83
CA THR A 54 2.64 -9.69 -10.75
C THR A 54 3.80 -8.97 -10.07
N LYS A 55 3.63 -8.50 -8.82
CA LYS A 55 4.72 -7.84 -8.06
C LYS A 55 5.65 -8.85 -7.36
N SER A 56 5.21 -10.09 -7.15
CA SER A 56 6.01 -11.11 -6.46
C SER A 56 7.17 -11.60 -7.33
N GLU A 57 6.90 -11.90 -8.60
CA GLU A 57 7.94 -12.34 -9.55
C GLU A 57 8.88 -11.20 -9.98
N LEU A 58 8.37 -9.97 -10.09
CA LEU A 58 9.21 -8.78 -10.29
C LEU A 58 10.13 -8.52 -9.10
N ARG A 59 9.65 -8.70 -7.87
CA ARG A 59 10.49 -8.60 -6.67
C ARG A 59 11.55 -9.71 -6.61
N LYS A 60 11.18 -10.95 -6.90
CA LYS A 60 12.13 -12.07 -6.94
C LYS A 60 13.20 -11.84 -7.99
N SER A 61 12.82 -11.43 -9.20
CA SER A 61 13.78 -11.14 -10.27
C SER A 61 14.68 -9.94 -9.96
N ALA A 62 14.16 -8.90 -9.29
CA ALA A 62 14.99 -7.79 -8.80
C ALA A 62 16.02 -8.25 -7.76
N VAL A 63 15.62 -9.10 -6.80
CA VAL A 63 16.53 -9.68 -5.80
C VAL A 63 17.56 -10.59 -6.45
N THR A 64 17.17 -11.48 -7.36
CA THR A 64 18.10 -12.34 -8.10
C THR A 64 19.09 -11.49 -8.91
N ARG A 65 18.63 -10.46 -9.62
CA ARG A 65 19.50 -9.55 -10.37
C ARG A 65 20.48 -8.81 -9.46
N PHE A 66 20.02 -8.33 -8.31
CA PHE A 66 20.85 -7.67 -7.30
C PHE A 66 21.92 -8.61 -6.73
N CYS A 67 21.56 -9.82 -6.33
CA CYS A 67 22.47 -10.80 -5.74
C CYS A 67 23.36 -11.52 -6.76
N SER A 68 22.99 -11.53 -8.05
CA SER A 68 23.75 -12.18 -9.12
C SER A 68 25.00 -11.39 -9.55
N LYS A 69 25.08 -10.10 -9.23
CA LYS A 69 26.29 -9.31 -9.45
C LYS A 69 27.18 -9.40 -8.20
N PRO A 70 28.48 -9.70 -8.34
CA PRO A 70 29.40 -9.59 -7.22
C PRO A 70 29.43 -8.13 -6.77
N PHE A 71 28.84 -7.87 -5.61
CA PHE A 71 28.95 -6.60 -4.92
C PHE A 71 30.40 -6.47 -4.44
N ASN A 72 31.23 -5.80 -5.23
CA ASN A 72 32.59 -5.44 -4.85
C ASN A 72 32.63 -4.11 -4.08
N LEU A 73 31.50 -3.71 -3.47
CA LEU A 73 31.45 -2.53 -2.62
C LEU A 73 31.78 -2.92 -1.20
N ASN A 74 32.82 -2.31 -0.64
CA ASN A 74 33.09 -2.42 0.78
C ASN A 74 32.08 -1.55 1.57
N MET A 75 31.97 -1.81 2.88
CA MET A 75 30.97 -1.14 3.73
C MET A 75 31.13 0.39 3.77
N ARG A 76 32.34 0.92 3.53
CA ARG A 76 32.57 2.37 3.47
C ARG A 76 31.94 2.94 2.20
N GLU A 77 32.20 2.34 1.05
CA GLU A 77 31.63 2.78 -0.25
C GLU A 77 30.10 2.66 -0.26
N MET A 78 29.56 1.63 0.40
CA MET A 78 28.10 1.48 0.54
C MET A 78 27.49 2.59 1.41
N ASN A 79 28.12 2.95 2.52
CA ASN A 79 27.66 4.05 3.37
C ASN A 79 27.79 5.40 2.66
N GLU A 80 28.83 5.58 1.86
CA GLU A 80 29.05 6.80 1.06
C GLU A 80 27.92 6.96 0.04
N LEU A 81 27.61 5.90 -0.71
CA LEU A 81 26.54 5.88 -1.72
C LEU A 81 25.13 6.00 -1.11
N LEU A 82 24.91 5.51 0.11
CA LEU A 82 23.65 5.70 0.86
C LEU A 82 23.55 7.07 1.53
N SER A 83 24.68 7.76 1.74
CA SER A 83 24.74 9.12 2.30
C SER A 83 24.72 10.20 1.22
N GLU A 84 24.92 9.83 -0.05
CA GLU A 84 24.63 10.68 -1.19
C GLU A 84 23.12 10.94 -1.23
N ASP A 85 22.70 12.09 -0.69
CA ASP A 85 21.34 12.60 -0.80
C ASP A 85 21.08 12.93 -2.27
N ILE A 86 20.47 12.01 -3.03
CA ILE A 86 20.04 12.22 -4.42
C ILE A 86 18.77 13.09 -4.44
N TYR A 87 18.78 14.18 -3.68
CA TYR A 87 17.81 15.27 -3.71
C TYR A 87 18.53 16.58 -4.03
N GLU A 88 19.27 16.60 -5.14
CA GLU A 88 19.46 17.84 -5.90
C GLU A 88 18.74 17.70 -7.25
N LEU A 89 17.81 18.63 -7.46
CA LEU A 89 16.94 18.81 -8.62
C LEU A 89 17.71 19.16 -9.90
#